data_AF-A0A9D7LJX1-F1
#
_entry.id   AF-A0A9D7LJX1-F1
#
_cell.length_a   1.000
_cell.length_b   1.000
_cell.length_c   1.000
_cell.angle_alpha   90.00
_cell.angle_beta   90.00
_cell.angle_gamma   90.00
#
_symmetry.space_group_name_H-M   'P 1'
#
loop_
_entity.id
_entity.type
_entity.pdbx_description
1 polymer ?
#
loop_
_entity_poly.entity_id
_entity_poly.type
_entity_poly.pdbx_seq_one_letter_code
_entity_poly.pdbx_strand_id
1 'polypeptide(L)'
;MTRPTLELDSAQVARVRDLATAAGEPVVALAQRHTTVSVERATLRLAGLSGADHEGQPWVNHLVDAVRAQVGLEHGVTTPVWHALRQGHAQDLTELAQAAASGSVQFSLPTGRELTRAQASARKAVDAGLRQIDRQRAARDRLIRRHGNPPRTPWIYLIVATGDIDEDIPQAQAAAREGADVIAVIRSTGQSLLDFVPEGATHEGFAGTYATQENFRLMRAALDETSAELGRYVRLTNYASGLCMPEIATLAGLERLDMMLNDSMYGILFRDINPIRTFVDQRFSRQIHARAGIIINTGEDNYLTTADAIDAAHTVTVSQLLNEYFAKEAGLADWQLGLGHAFEINPAVPESFRLELAHALLARTLFPDAPLKWMPPTKHMTGDVFRGYLLDGFFNLAGSLTGQGILLVGMMTEAVVTPFLSDRDLALQNVRYVLDAAGGLAEDFHPPRGGFIDTRVQTVLREATDLLDRIVNGTHSAATRAADGTAYPPLLAAIADGTFGLMKRPPEAGKGLDGVIERATGPQGYDNPAITALDAWCLDTRAAQTEGARA
;
A
#
# COMPACT_ATOMS: atom_id res chain seq x y z
N MET A 1 7.43 1.96 -28.38
CA MET A 1 8.41 2.72 -27.59
C MET A 1 9.52 1.79 -27.17
N THR A 2 10.68 1.92 -27.81
CA THR A 2 11.93 1.30 -27.37
C THR A 2 12.26 1.84 -25.99
N ARG A 3 12.26 0.97 -24.96
CA ARG A 3 12.54 1.37 -23.58
C ARG A 3 14.03 1.73 -23.46
N PRO A 4 14.41 2.84 -22.80
CA PRO A 4 15.82 3.16 -22.57
C PRO A 4 16.46 2.03 -21.76
N THR A 5 17.32 1.23 -22.41
CA THR A 5 17.91 0.02 -21.82
C THR A 5 19.30 0.30 -21.30
N LEU A 6 19.45 0.24 -19.97
CA LEU A 6 20.73 -0.09 -19.34
C LEU A 6 20.86 -1.62 -19.29
N GLU A 7 22.07 -2.13 -19.53
CA GLU A 7 22.36 -3.55 -19.36
C GLU A 7 22.82 -3.80 -17.91
N LEU A 8 21.97 -4.48 -17.13
CA LEU A 8 22.36 -5.02 -15.82
C LEU A 8 22.92 -6.44 -15.98
N ASP A 9 23.87 -6.81 -15.12
CA ASP A 9 24.31 -8.20 -15.03
C ASP A 9 23.15 -9.08 -14.52
N SER A 10 22.66 -9.97 -15.37
CA SER A 10 21.56 -10.89 -15.06
C SER A 10 21.85 -11.76 -13.83
N ALA A 11 23.12 -12.15 -13.61
CA ALA A 11 23.50 -12.94 -12.45
C ALA A 11 23.39 -12.12 -11.16
N GLN A 12 23.77 -10.84 -11.21
CA GLN A 12 23.62 -9.92 -10.09
C GLN A 12 22.14 -9.64 -9.78
N VAL A 13 21.31 -9.42 -10.81
CA VAL A 13 19.86 -9.22 -10.65
C VAL A 13 19.19 -10.47 -10.07
N ALA A 14 19.57 -11.67 -10.51
CA ALA A 14 19.09 -12.92 -9.90
C ALA A 14 19.49 -13.02 -8.43
N ARG A 15 20.78 -12.79 -8.11
CA ARG A 15 21.30 -12.86 -6.74
C ARG A 15 20.57 -11.90 -5.80
N VAL A 16 20.36 -10.64 -6.20
CA VAL A 16 19.72 -9.66 -5.32
C VAL A 16 18.25 -10.02 -5.05
N ARG A 17 17.56 -10.62 -6.02
CA ARG A 17 16.18 -11.10 -5.87
C ARG A 17 16.09 -12.37 -5.01
N ASP A 18 17.06 -13.27 -5.12
CA ASP A 18 17.18 -14.45 -4.25
C ASP A 18 17.41 -14.04 -2.79
N LEU A 19 18.25 -13.03 -2.56
CA LEU A 19 18.46 -12.49 -1.20
C LEU A 19 17.21 -11.80 -0.65
N ALA A 20 16.46 -11.04 -1.47
CA ALA A 20 15.18 -10.47 -1.05
C ALA A 20 14.17 -11.56 -0.67
N THR A 21 14.15 -12.66 -1.42
CA THR A 21 13.33 -13.85 -1.12
C THR A 21 13.75 -14.48 0.21
N ALA A 22 15.04 -14.71 0.42
CA ALA A 22 15.58 -15.28 1.66
C ALA A 22 15.34 -14.38 2.89
N ALA A 23 15.31 -13.06 2.71
CA ALA A 23 14.97 -12.12 3.77
C ALA A 23 13.46 -12.12 4.12
N GLY A 24 12.60 -12.25 3.10
CA GLY A 24 11.16 -12.14 3.25
C GLY A 24 10.44 -13.44 3.64
N GLU A 25 10.90 -14.60 3.20
CA GLU A 25 10.21 -15.89 3.41
C GLU A 25 9.97 -16.22 4.91
N PRO A 26 10.95 -16.04 5.82
CA PRO A 26 10.71 -16.29 7.24
C PRO A 26 9.70 -15.30 7.86
N VAL A 27 9.58 -14.09 7.31
CA VAL A 27 8.59 -13.09 7.74
C VAL A 27 7.19 -13.49 7.29
N VAL A 28 7.04 -14.01 6.06
CA VAL A 28 5.76 -14.55 5.57
C VAL A 28 5.32 -15.73 6.44
N ALA A 29 6.24 -16.67 6.73
CA ALA A 29 5.94 -17.81 7.59
C ALA A 29 5.50 -17.37 9.00
N LEU A 30 6.10 -16.30 9.55
CA LEU A 30 5.67 -15.70 10.80
C LEU A 30 4.27 -15.09 10.68
N ALA A 31 4.00 -14.32 9.62
CA ALA A 31 2.70 -13.69 9.39
C ALA A 31 1.57 -14.72 9.23
N GLN A 32 1.82 -15.86 8.58
CA GLN A 32 0.84 -16.94 8.40
C GLN A 32 0.45 -17.63 9.70
N ARG A 33 1.30 -17.59 10.73
CA ARG A 33 1.01 -18.15 12.07
C ARG A 33 0.24 -17.20 12.98
N HIS A 34 0.04 -15.94 12.58
CA HIS A 34 -0.58 -14.91 13.42
C HIS A 34 -1.78 -14.27 12.74
N THR A 35 -2.74 -13.81 13.53
CA THR A 35 -3.77 -12.85 13.12
C THR A 35 -3.60 -11.55 13.89
N THR A 36 -4.41 -10.55 13.56
CA THR A 36 -4.49 -9.28 14.29
C THR A 36 -5.93 -8.87 14.46
N VAL A 37 -6.18 -8.01 15.45
CA VAL A 37 -7.50 -7.37 15.64
C VAL A 37 -8.01 -6.69 14.36
N SER A 38 -7.14 -6.08 13.55
CA SER A 38 -7.59 -5.44 12.30
C SER A 38 -7.93 -6.45 11.20
N VAL A 39 -7.23 -7.58 11.09
CA VAL A 39 -7.63 -8.68 10.20
C VAL A 39 -9.01 -9.23 10.58
N GLU A 40 -9.28 -9.40 11.87
CA GLU A 40 -10.58 -9.83 12.37
C GLU A 40 -11.68 -8.80 12.07
N ARG A 41 -11.43 -7.50 12.32
CA ARG A 41 -12.37 -6.42 11.98
C ARG A 41 -12.63 -6.35 10.47
N ALA A 42 -11.59 -6.47 9.64
CA ALA A 42 -11.73 -6.50 8.18
C ALA A 42 -12.60 -7.66 7.69
N THR A 43 -12.49 -8.81 8.36
CA THR A 43 -13.32 -9.99 8.05
C THR A 43 -14.80 -9.74 8.38
N LEU A 44 -15.11 -9.04 9.48
CA LEU A 44 -16.48 -8.63 9.78
C LEU A 44 -17.00 -7.57 8.80
N ARG A 45 -16.15 -6.65 8.33
CA ARG A 45 -16.50 -5.69 7.25
C ARG A 45 -16.85 -6.42 5.95
N LEU A 46 -16.09 -7.44 5.56
CA LEU A 46 -16.44 -8.31 4.42
C LEU A 46 -17.78 -9.02 4.60
N ALA A 47 -18.15 -9.35 5.85
CA ALA A 47 -19.44 -9.95 6.16
C ALA A 47 -20.60 -8.94 6.20
N GLY A 48 -20.32 -7.64 6.05
CA GLY A 48 -21.32 -6.57 5.95
C GLY A 48 -21.56 -5.77 7.23
N LEU A 49 -20.77 -5.97 8.29
CA LEU A 49 -20.87 -5.13 9.50
C LEU A 49 -20.29 -3.74 9.21
N SER A 50 -21.10 -2.71 9.43
CA SER A 50 -20.77 -1.30 9.18
C SER A 50 -21.50 -0.40 10.19
N GLY A 51 -21.13 0.87 10.23
CA GLY A 51 -21.70 1.86 11.14
C GLY A 51 -21.00 1.92 12.50
N ALA A 52 -21.41 2.90 13.29
CA ALA A 52 -20.83 3.22 14.59
C ALA A 52 -21.91 3.50 15.64
N ASP A 53 -21.50 3.54 16.89
CA ASP A 53 -22.33 4.03 17.98
C ASP A 53 -22.44 5.57 17.99
N HIS A 54 -23.15 6.09 19.00
CA HIS A 54 -23.35 7.53 19.19
C HIS A 54 -22.08 8.33 19.52
N GLU A 55 -20.98 7.67 19.93
CA GLU A 55 -19.67 8.29 20.17
C GLU A 55 -18.75 8.19 18.95
N GLY A 56 -19.23 7.56 17.86
CA GLY A 56 -18.46 7.35 16.63
C GLY A 56 -17.54 6.13 16.67
N GLN A 57 -17.66 5.25 17.67
CA GLN A 57 -16.89 4.02 17.74
C GLN A 57 -17.51 2.96 16.80
N PRO A 58 -16.76 2.39 15.84
CA PRO A 58 -17.33 1.45 14.88
C PRO A 58 -17.83 0.15 15.51
N TRP A 59 -18.94 -0.38 15.00
CA TRP A 59 -19.53 -1.64 15.50
C TRP A 59 -18.60 -2.84 15.35
N VAL A 60 -17.73 -2.84 14.33
CA VAL A 60 -16.72 -3.89 14.15
C VAL A 60 -15.70 -3.92 15.29
N ASN A 61 -15.36 -2.76 15.88
CA ASN A 61 -14.45 -2.68 17.01
C ASN A 61 -15.12 -3.26 18.25
N HIS A 62 -16.33 -2.79 18.58
CA HIS A 62 -17.13 -3.31 19.71
C HIS A 62 -17.26 -4.82 19.68
N LEU A 63 -17.59 -5.39 18.52
CA LEU A 63 -17.80 -6.82 18.39
C LEU A 63 -16.50 -7.63 18.53
N VAL A 64 -15.39 -7.18 17.92
CA VAL A 64 -14.09 -7.84 18.07
C VAL A 64 -13.60 -7.77 19.52
N ASP A 65 -13.73 -6.62 20.17
CA ASP A 65 -13.27 -6.42 21.54
C ASP A 65 -14.08 -7.30 22.51
N ALA A 66 -15.39 -7.39 22.33
CA ALA A 66 -16.25 -8.27 23.14
C ALA A 66 -15.90 -9.76 22.97
N VAL A 67 -15.68 -10.22 21.74
CA VAL A 67 -15.26 -11.61 21.48
C VAL A 67 -13.89 -11.88 22.10
N ARG A 68 -12.93 -10.99 21.87
CA ARG A 68 -11.57 -11.08 22.41
C ARG A 68 -11.58 -11.18 23.93
N ALA A 69 -12.38 -10.36 24.60
CA ALA A 69 -12.47 -10.33 26.06
C ALA A 69 -13.09 -11.60 26.66
N GLN A 70 -13.99 -12.27 25.92
CA GLN A 70 -14.74 -13.43 26.45
C GLN A 70 -14.10 -14.78 26.09
N VAL A 71 -13.61 -14.94 24.86
CA VAL A 71 -13.15 -16.23 24.32
C VAL A 71 -11.83 -16.16 23.55
N GLY A 72 -11.19 -14.99 23.49
CA GLY A 72 -9.96 -14.79 22.72
C GLY A 72 -10.19 -14.72 21.20
N LEU A 73 -9.09 -14.64 20.44
CA LEU A 73 -9.10 -14.54 18.97
C LEU A 73 -8.24 -15.63 18.29
N GLU A 74 -7.67 -16.56 19.06
CA GLU A 74 -6.82 -17.66 18.63
C GLU A 74 -7.55 -18.58 17.64
N HIS A 75 -8.89 -18.63 17.72
CA HIS A 75 -9.77 -19.41 16.85
C HIS A 75 -10.47 -18.57 15.76
N GLY A 76 -10.15 -17.27 15.66
CA GLY A 76 -10.77 -16.31 14.73
C GLY A 76 -12.11 -15.76 15.23
N VAL A 77 -12.44 -14.51 14.85
CA VAL A 77 -13.64 -13.82 15.36
C VAL A 77 -14.94 -14.44 14.83
N THR A 78 -14.90 -15.00 13.62
CA THR A 78 -16.13 -15.40 12.93
C THR A 78 -16.79 -16.64 13.56
N THR A 79 -16.02 -17.56 14.12
CA THR A 79 -16.57 -18.76 14.74
C THR A 79 -17.53 -18.44 15.92
N PRO A 80 -17.11 -17.70 16.97
CA PRO A 80 -17.99 -17.35 18.07
C PRO A 80 -19.13 -16.40 17.66
N VAL A 81 -18.88 -15.45 16.75
CA VAL A 81 -19.92 -14.51 16.26
C VAL A 81 -21.07 -15.26 15.59
N TRP A 82 -20.79 -16.14 14.64
CA TRP A 82 -21.85 -16.88 13.95
C TRP A 82 -22.44 -18.00 14.81
N HIS A 83 -21.73 -18.49 15.82
CA HIS A 83 -22.33 -19.34 16.83
C HIS A 83 -23.41 -18.58 17.62
N ALA A 84 -23.10 -17.37 18.08
CA ALA A 84 -24.04 -16.54 18.84
C ALA A 84 -25.29 -16.17 18.02
N LEU A 85 -25.12 -15.76 16.75
CA LEU A 85 -26.26 -15.52 15.84
C LEU A 85 -27.16 -16.75 15.71
N ARG A 86 -26.56 -17.94 15.60
CA ARG A 86 -27.30 -19.20 15.44
C ARG A 86 -28.03 -19.65 16.70
N GLN A 87 -27.61 -19.20 17.87
CA GLN A 87 -28.31 -19.40 19.14
C GLN A 87 -29.50 -18.44 19.30
N GLY A 88 -29.66 -17.46 18.41
CA GLY A 88 -30.75 -16.49 18.44
C GLY A 88 -30.48 -15.28 19.34
N HIS A 89 -29.22 -14.98 19.65
CA HIS A 89 -28.88 -13.78 20.45
C HIS A 89 -29.13 -12.46 19.69
N ALA A 90 -29.20 -12.48 18.36
CA ALA A 90 -29.51 -11.34 17.50
C ALA A 90 -29.96 -11.80 16.11
N GLN A 91 -30.63 -10.94 15.34
CA GLN A 91 -31.07 -11.26 13.97
C GLN A 91 -29.95 -11.08 12.94
N ASP A 92 -29.06 -10.12 13.16
CA ASP A 92 -27.93 -9.80 12.28
C ASP A 92 -26.69 -9.33 13.04
N LEU A 93 -25.61 -9.03 12.31
CA LEU A 93 -24.34 -8.59 12.88
C LEU A 93 -24.43 -7.25 13.60
N THR A 94 -25.28 -6.33 13.15
CA THR A 94 -25.42 -5.01 13.74
C THR A 94 -26.14 -5.09 15.08
N GLU A 95 -27.26 -5.81 15.15
CA GLU A 95 -27.94 -6.09 16.41
C GLU A 95 -27.03 -6.84 17.38
N LEU A 96 -26.24 -7.80 16.89
CA LEU A 96 -25.28 -8.51 17.73
C LEU A 96 -24.18 -7.59 18.28
N ALA A 97 -23.64 -6.70 17.45
CA ALA A 97 -22.62 -5.73 17.88
C ALA A 97 -23.18 -4.75 18.92
N GLN A 98 -24.42 -4.30 18.75
CA GLN A 98 -25.13 -3.47 19.73
C GLN A 98 -25.34 -4.21 21.06
N ALA A 99 -25.79 -5.48 21.00
CA ALA A 99 -25.95 -6.33 22.18
C ALA A 99 -24.61 -6.64 22.86
N ALA A 100 -23.52 -6.77 22.10
CA ALA A 100 -22.16 -6.92 22.62
C ALA A 100 -21.69 -5.66 23.35
N ALA A 101 -21.92 -4.48 22.76
CA ALA A 101 -21.59 -3.20 23.38
C ALA A 101 -22.36 -2.96 24.69
N SER A 102 -23.61 -3.44 24.79
CA SER A 102 -24.40 -3.38 26.03
C SER A 102 -24.13 -4.53 27.01
N GLY A 103 -23.19 -5.43 26.72
CA GLY A 103 -22.88 -6.59 27.56
C GLY A 103 -24.00 -7.64 27.65
N SER A 104 -24.94 -7.62 26.70
CA SER A 104 -26.16 -8.44 26.71
C SER A 104 -26.02 -9.77 25.96
N VAL A 105 -24.85 -10.07 25.39
CA VAL A 105 -24.54 -11.34 24.71
C VAL A 105 -23.31 -12.01 25.32
N GLN A 106 -23.35 -13.34 25.34
CA GLN A 106 -22.24 -14.20 25.74
C GLN A 106 -21.74 -14.98 24.53
N PHE A 107 -20.43 -14.96 24.31
CA PHE A 107 -19.75 -15.71 23.27
C PHE A 107 -19.18 -17.00 23.85
N SER A 108 -19.27 -18.08 23.09
CA SER A 108 -18.67 -19.37 23.41
C SER A 108 -18.08 -20.00 22.15
N LEU A 109 -17.07 -20.84 22.33
CA LEU A 109 -16.50 -21.61 21.22
C LEU A 109 -17.32 -22.90 21.01
N PRO A 110 -18.01 -23.04 19.86
CA PRO A 110 -18.76 -24.26 19.56
C PRO A 110 -17.83 -25.44 19.27
N THR A 111 -18.36 -26.66 19.39
CA THR A 111 -17.66 -27.89 18.98
C THR A 111 -18.52 -28.75 18.06
N GLY A 112 -17.90 -29.75 17.41
CA GLY A 112 -18.59 -30.74 16.60
C GLY A 112 -19.48 -30.12 15.51
N ARG A 113 -20.76 -30.51 15.48
CA ARG A 113 -21.71 -30.06 14.45
C ARG A 113 -22.03 -28.56 14.53
N GLU A 114 -21.98 -27.96 15.71
CA GLU A 114 -22.25 -26.53 15.87
C GLU A 114 -21.12 -25.70 15.29
N LEU A 115 -19.87 -26.14 15.50
CA LEU A 115 -18.68 -25.52 14.91
C LEU A 115 -18.79 -25.50 13.38
N THR A 116 -19.02 -26.65 12.76
CA THR A 116 -19.16 -26.74 11.29
C THR A 116 -20.27 -25.83 10.76
N ARG A 117 -21.40 -25.74 11.48
CA ARG A 117 -22.53 -24.88 11.06
C ARG A 117 -22.23 -23.39 11.23
N ALA A 118 -21.53 -22.99 12.29
CA ALA A 118 -21.09 -21.63 12.50
C ALA A 118 -20.12 -21.20 11.40
N GLN A 119 -19.07 -21.98 11.17
CA GLN A 119 -18.06 -21.74 10.13
C GLN A 119 -18.66 -21.68 8.72
N ALA A 120 -19.60 -22.58 8.39
CA ALA A 120 -20.29 -22.54 7.10
C ALA A 120 -21.15 -21.27 6.92
N SER A 121 -21.78 -20.81 8.01
CA SER A 121 -22.58 -19.57 8.00
C SER A 121 -21.70 -18.33 7.86
N ALA A 122 -20.57 -18.30 8.57
CA ALA A 122 -19.55 -17.26 8.46
C ALA A 122 -18.97 -17.17 7.06
N ARG A 123 -18.56 -18.30 6.49
CA ARG A 123 -18.05 -18.40 5.12
C ARG A 123 -19.03 -17.83 4.11
N LYS A 124 -20.32 -18.20 4.19
CA LYS A 124 -21.36 -17.69 3.28
C LYS A 124 -21.45 -16.16 3.31
N ALA A 125 -21.37 -15.55 4.50
CA ALA A 125 -21.44 -14.11 4.67
C ALA A 125 -20.19 -13.41 4.13
N VAL A 126 -19.00 -13.87 4.50
CA VAL A 126 -17.72 -13.31 4.03
C VAL A 126 -17.54 -13.47 2.50
N ASP A 127 -17.96 -14.60 1.94
CA ASP A 127 -17.93 -14.81 0.49
C ASP A 127 -18.82 -13.80 -0.26
N ALA A 128 -19.84 -13.22 0.39
CA ALA A 128 -20.66 -12.19 -0.23
C ALA A 128 -19.87 -10.89 -0.44
N GLY A 129 -19.08 -10.45 0.56
CA GLY A 129 -18.16 -9.31 0.43
C GLY A 129 -17.07 -9.56 -0.62
N LEU A 130 -16.48 -10.76 -0.63
CA LEU A 130 -15.48 -11.12 -1.64
C LEU A 130 -16.06 -11.11 -3.07
N ARG A 131 -17.28 -11.63 -3.27
CA ARG A 131 -17.98 -11.51 -4.56
C ARG A 131 -18.30 -10.06 -4.92
N GLN A 132 -18.55 -9.19 -3.95
CA GLN A 132 -18.75 -7.77 -4.20
C GLN A 132 -17.47 -7.11 -4.71
N ILE A 133 -16.32 -7.44 -4.12
CA ILE A 133 -15.00 -7.01 -4.62
C ILE A 133 -14.80 -7.47 -6.08
N ASP A 134 -15.11 -8.73 -6.40
CA ASP A 134 -14.99 -9.24 -7.77
C ASP A 134 -15.89 -8.48 -8.75
N ARG A 135 -17.12 -8.13 -8.34
CA ARG A 135 -18.04 -7.31 -9.14
C ARG A 135 -17.51 -5.89 -9.36
N GLN A 136 -16.90 -5.30 -8.35
CA GLN A 136 -16.30 -3.96 -8.45
C GLN A 136 -15.10 -3.96 -9.40
N ARG A 137 -14.22 -4.95 -9.30
CA ARG A 137 -13.14 -5.16 -10.28
C ARG A 137 -13.70 -5.26 -11.71
N ALA A 138 -14.70 -6.11 -11.92
CA ALA A 138 -15.33 -6.25 -13.23
C ALA A 138 -16.02 -4.95 -13.71
N ALA A 139 -16.55 -4.13 -12.79
CA ALA A 139 -17.12 -2.83 -13.11
C ALA A 139 -16.05 -1.84 -13.57
N ARG A 140 -14.90 -1.77 -12.89
CA ARG A 140 -13.75 -0.97 -13.32
C ARG A 140 -13.30 -1.37 -14.71
N ASP A 141 -13.13 -2.66 -14.98
CA ASP A 141 -12.70 -3.15 -16.30
C ASP A 141 -13.69 -2.78 -17.42
N ARG A 142 -15.00 -2.82 -17.13
CA ARG A 142 -16.03 -2.35 -18.08
C ARG A 142 -15.95 -0.84 -18.31
N LEU A 143 -15.75 -0.04 -17.28
CA LEU A 143 -15.65 1.41 -17.38
C LEU A 143 -14.37 1.84 -18.11
N ILE A 144 -13.23 1.21 -17.84
CA ILE A 144 -11.98 1.44 -18.58
C ILE A 144 -12.16 1.07 -20.05
N ARG A 145 -12.82 -0.04 -20.38
CA ARG A 145 -13.12 -0.38 -21.80
C ARG A 145 -14.07 0.61 -22.47
N ARG A 146 -15.05 1.14 -21.72
CA ARG A 146 -16.07 2.06 -22.23
C ARG A 146 -15.52 3.46 -22.47
N HIS A 147 -14.85 4.01 -21.47
CA HIS A 147 -14.34 5.38 -21.49
C HIS A 147 -12.94 5.45 -22.10
N GLY A 148 -12.14 4.38 -21.99
CA GLY A 148 -10.74 4.39 -22.38
C GLY A 148 -9.82 4.63 -21.20
N ASN A 149 -8.56 4.24 -21.37
CA ASN A 149 -7.47 4.56 -20.46
C ASN A 149 -6.79 5.86 -20.93
N PRO A 150 -6.08 6.62 -20.08
CA PRO A 150 -5.27 7.74 -20.55
C PRO A 150 -4.34 7.31 -21.69
N PRO A 151 -4.18 8.13 -22.75
CA PRO A 151 -3.55 7.73 -24.00
C PRO A 151 -2.03 7.59 -23.89
N ARG A 152 -1.42 8.15 -22.84
CA ARG A 152 0.02 8.14 -22.60
C ARG A 152 0.34 7.83 -21.16
N THR A 153 1.52 7.28 -20.95
CA THR A 153 2.20 7.24 -19.64
C THR A 153 3.37 8.23 -19.64
N PRO A 154 3.76 8.78 -18.48
CA PRO A 154 3.23 8.48 -17.14
C PRO A 154 1.80 8.96 -16.94
N TRP A 155 1.03 8.26 -16.11
CA TRP A 155 -0.26 8.77 -15.62
C TRP A 155 -0.01 9.93 -14.65
N ILE A 156 -0.73 11.03 -14.86
CA ILE A 156 -0.57 12.25 -14.05
C ILE A 156 -1.35 12.10 -12.75
N TYR A 157 -0.61 12.02 -11.64
CA TYR A 157 -1.15 11.83 -10.30
C TYR A 157 -1.17 13.16 -9.55
N LEU A 158 -2.35 13.58 -9.09
CA LEU A 158 -2.55 14.83 -8.36
C LEU A 158 -3.28 14.60 -7.04
N ILE A 159 -2.93 15.39 -6.02
CA ILE A 159 -3.44 15.31 -4.66
C ILE A 159 -4.51 16.37 -4.39
N VAL A 160 -5.59 15.99 -3.70
CA VAL A 160 -6.55 16.90 -3.02
C VAL A 160 -6.61 16.57 -1.53
N ALA A 161 -6.82 17.58 -0.67
CA ALA A 161 -6.53 17.46 0.77
C ALA A 161 -7.11 18.61 1.62
N THR A 162 -8.39 18.95 1.48
CA THR A 162 -9.00 20.06 2.23
C THR A 162 -9.31 19.73 3.69
N GLY A 163 -9.62 18.46 3.98
CA GLY A 163 -10.20 18.05 5.26
C GLY A 163 -11.71 17.83 5.19
N ASP A 164 -12.37 18.32 4.14
CA ASP A 164 -13.81 18.16 3.90
C ASP A 164 -14.05 17.45 2.55
N ILE A 165 -14.79 16.34 2.59
CA ILE A 165 -15.10 15.58 1.38
C ILE A 165 -15.90 16.40 0.36
N ASP A 166 -16.76 17.31 0.82
CA ASP A 166 -17.60 18.14 -0.05
C ASP A 166 -16.78 19.21 -0.77
N GLU A 167 -15.65 19.62 -0.20
CA GLU A 167 -14.69 20.54 -0.82
C GLU A 167 -13.65 19.81 -1.70
N ASP A 168 -13.27 18.59 -1.32
CA ASP A 168 -12.33 17.77 -2.10
C ASP A 168 -12.92 17.34 -3.45
N ILE A 169 -14.21 17.00 -3.50
CA ILE A 169 -14.89 16.55 -4.72
C ILE A 169 -14.76 17.56 -5.87
N PRO A 170 -15.18 18.83 -5.73
CA PRO A 170 -15.06 19.79 -6.84
C PRO A 170 -13.61 20.05 -7.24
N GLN A 171 -12.65 20.02 -6.30
CA GLN A 171 -11.22 20.14 -6.62
C GLN A 171 -10.70 18.94 -7.41
N ALA A 172 -11.11 17.72 -7.03
CA ALA A 172 -10.76 16.49 -7.72
C ALA A 172 -11.28 16.48 -9.16
N GLN A 173 -12.55 16.87 -9.35
CA GLN A 173 -13.15 16.97 -10.67
C GLN A 173 -12.47 18.07 -11.51
N ALA A 174 -12.15 19.23 -10.93
CA ALA A 174 -11.41 20.29 -11.61
C ALA A 174 -10.01 19.82 -12.05
N ALA A 175 -9.25 19.18 -11.17
CA ALA A 175 -7.94 18.63 -11.50
C ALA A 175 -8.02 17.56 -12.60
N ALA A 176 -9.04 16.72 -12.59
CA ALA A 176 -9.28 15.75 -13.65
C ALA A 176 -9.60 16.43 -14.99
N ARG A 177 -10.42 17.48 -15.02
CA ARG A 177 -10.66 18.27 -16.25
C ARG A 177 -9.37 18.91 -16.77
N GLU A 178 -8.49 19.33 -15.88
CA GLU A 178 -7.15 19.83 -16.17
C GLU A 178 -6.12 18.72 -16.49
N GLY A 179 -6.55 17.48 -16.70
CA GLY A 179 -5.69 16.42 -17.24
C GLY A 179 -4.98 15.56 -16.20
N ALA A 180 -5.36 15.62 -14.92
CA ALA A 180 -4.97 14.58 -13.96
C ALA A 180 -5.63 13.24 -14.34
N ASP A 181 -4.86 12.15 -14.32
CA ASP A 181 -5.30 10.77 -14.59
C ASP A 181 -5.62 9.99 -13.32
N VAL A 182 -4.97 10.38 -12.23
CA VAL A 182 -5.10 9.79 -10.91
C VAL A 182 -5.33 10.91 -9.91
N ILE A 183 -6.39 10.79 -9.11
CA ILE A 183 -6.67 11.69 -7.99
C ILE A 183 -6.41 10.94 -6.70
N ALA A 184 -5.62 11.52 -5.82
CA ALA A 184 -5.39 11.04 -4.48
C ALA A 184 -5.98 11.98 -3.45
N VAL A 185 -6.75 11.44 -2.52
CA VAL A 185 -7.21 12.19 -1.36
C VAL A 185 -6.23 11.93 -0.22
N ILE A 186 -5.55 12.97 0.26
CA ILE A 186 -4.66 12.85 1.42
C ILE A 186 -5.51 12.54 2.64
N ARG A 187 -5.14 11.47 3.33
CA ARG A 187 -5.77 11.14 4.60
C ARG A 187 -5.42 12.16 5.69
N SER A 188 -6.34 12.39 6.61
CA SER A 188 -6.10 13.19 7.82
C SER A 188 -4.82 12.77 8.54
N THR A 189 -4.06 13.76 9.03
CA THR A 189 -2.76 13.54 9.64
C THR A 189 -2.87 12.60 10.84
N GLY A 190 -1.99 11.60 10.87
CA GLY A 190 -1.91 10.65 11.98
C GLY A 190 -3.00 9.57 11.97
N GLN A 191 -3.92 9.54 11.00
CA GLN A 191 -4.96 8.52 10.91
C GLN A 191 -4.39 7.07 10.89
N SER A 192 -3.16 6.86 10.40
CA SER A 192 -2.48 5.55 10.49
C SER A 192 -2.31 5.01 11.90
N LEU A 193 -2.37 5.88 12.92
CA LEU A 193 -2.22 5.55 14.33
C LEU A 193 -3.56 5.29 15.02
N LEU A 194 -4.69 5.53 14.36
CA LEU A 194 -5.99 5.14 14.86
C LEU A 194 -6.18 3.62 14.67
N ASP A 195 -6.55 2.92 15.74
CA ASP A 195 -6.92 1.49 15.68
C ASP A 195 -8.42 1.28 15.42
N PHE A 196 -9.03 2.24 14.72
CA PHE A 196 -10.36 2.12 14.15
C PHE A 196 -10.45 2.96 12.87
N VAL A 197 -11.42 2.65 12.01
CA VAL A 197 -11.74 3.45 10.82
C VAL A 197 -13.02 4.25 11.11
N PRO A 198 -13.00 5.60 11.07
CA PRO A 198 -14.20 6.39 11.24
C PRO A 198 -15.28 6.04 10.21
N GLU A 199 -16.55 6.18 10.60
CA GLU A 199 -17.72 5.89 9.77
C GLU A 199 -18.40 7.17 9.29
N GLY A 200 -19.02 7.12 8.11
CA GLY A 200 -19.72 8.27 7.53
C GLY A 200 -18.83 9.27 6.78
N ALA A 201 -19.48 10.30 6.25
CA ALA A 201 -18.82 11.40 5.55
C ALA A 201 -18.10 12.30 6.55
N THR A 202 -16.97 12.90 6.15
CA THR A 202 -16.22 13.81 7.02
C THR A 202 -16.11 15.20 6.43
N HIS A 203 -16.46 16.19 7.25
CA HIS A 203 -16.44 17.62 6.88
C HIS A 203 -15.33 18.40 7.61
N GLU A 204 -14.55 17.70 8.44
CA GLU A 204 -13.42 18.27 9.16
C GLU A 204 -12.29 17.24 9.22
N GLY A 205 -11.06 17.69 8.95
CA GLY A 205 -9.87 16.86 8.96
C GLY A 205 -8.62 17.72 8.97
N PHE A 206 -7.61 17.34 9.76
CA PHE A 206 -6.40 18.14 9.87
C PHE A 206 -5.41 17.80 8.76
N ALA A 207 -5.19 18.76 7.86
CA ALA A 207 -4.30 18.68 6.70
C ALA A 207 -4.65 17.54 5.72
N GLY A 208 -5.89 17.06 5.75
CA GLY A 208 -6.37 15.97 4.91
C GLY A 208 -7.71 15.43 5.40
N THR A 209 -8.47 14.84 4.47
CA THR A 209 -9.81 14.30 4.71
C THR A 209 -9.69 12.87 5.22
N TYR A 210 -10.53 12.45 6.17
CA TYR A 210 -10.42 11.09 6.72
C TYR A 210 -10.69 10.02 5.65
N ALA A 211 -9.92 8.94 5.69
CA ALA A 211 -10.23 7.72 4.94
C ALA A 211 -11.39 6.99 5.64
N THR A 212 -12.59 7.06 5.05
CA THR A 212 -13.80 6.35 5.48
C THR A 212 -14.44 5.66 4.28
N GLN A 213 -15.27 4.64 4.51
CA GLN A 213 -15.98 3.97 3.42
C GLN A 213 -16.89 4.95 2.65
N GLU A 214 -17.57 5.84 3.37
CA GLU A 214 -18.49 6.79 2.75
C GLU A 214 -17.75 7.83 1.90
N ASN A 215 -16.61 8.35 2.37
CA ASN A 215 -15.79 9.26 1.58
C ASN A 215 -15.27 8.59 0.30
N PHE A 216 -14.92 7.30 0.38
CA PHE A 216 -14.53 6.52 -0.81
C PHE A 216 -15.68 6.43 -1.81
N ARG A 217 -16.89 6.11 -1.34
CA ARG A 217 -18.10 6.02 -2.16
C ARG A 217 -18.43 7.34 -2.85
N LEU A 218 -18.41 8.45 -2.10
CA LEU A 218 -18.71 9.80 -2.60
C LEU A 218 -17.71 10.24 -3.68
N MET A 219 -16.41 10.15 -3.38
CA MET A 219 -15.36 10.53 -4.33
C MET A 219 -15.36 9.65 -5.58
N ARG A 220 -15.54 8.33 -5.44
CA ARG A 220 -15.60 7.41 -6.58
C ARG A 220 -16.78 7.73 -7.50
N ALA A 221 -17.94 8.06 -6.94
CA ALA A 221 -19.11 8.47 -7.72
C ALA A 221 -18.83 9.76 -8.52
N ALA A 222 -18.26 10.79 -7.87
CA ALA A 222 -17.92 12.05 -8.53
C ALA A 222 -16.88 11.88 -9.67
N LEU A 223 -15.91 10.99 -9.49
CA LEU A 223 -14.91 10.68 -10.50
C LEU A 223 -15.46 9.79 -11.62
N ASP A 224 -16.49 8.97 -11.38
CA ASP A 224 -17.20 8.23 -12.42
C ASP A 224 -17.96 9.17 -13.36
N GLU A 225 -18.64 10.18 -12.81
CA GLU A 225 -19.28 11.23 -13.60
C GLU A 225 -18.27 11.97 -14.47
N THR A 226 -17.14 12.37 -13.87
CA THR A 226 -16.06 13.06 -14.58
C THR A 226 -15.40 12.17 -15.62
N SER A 227 -15.27 10.86 -15.36
CA SER A 227 -14.76 9.91 -16.34
C SER A 227 -15.66 9.78 -17.56
N ALA A 228 -16.99 9.83 -17.35
CA ALA A 228 -17.96 9.83 -18.42
C ALA A 228 -17.94 11.13 -19.23
N GLU A 229 -17.80 12.27 -18.56
CA GLU A 229 -17.63 13.60 -19.18
C GLU A 229 -16.38 13.64 -20.06
N LEU A 230 -15.23 13.20 -19.54
CA LEU A 230 -13.94 13.33 -20.20
C LEU A 230 -13.66 12.25 -21.25
N GLY A 231 -14.43 11.16 -21.27
CA GLY A 231 -14.14 10.02 -22.14
C GLY A 231 -12.78 9.40 -21.83
N ARG A 232 -12.42 9.30 -20.54
CA ARG A 232 -11.27 8.53 -20.03
C ARG A 232 -11.52 8.19 -18.56
N TYR A 233 -11.04 7.03 -18.10
CA TYR A 233 -11.24 6.61 -16.72
C TYR A 233 -10.25 7.27 -15.75
N VAL A 234 -10.77 8.08 -14.82
CA VAL A 234 -10.00 8.73 -13.74
C VAL A 234 -9.89 7.79 -12.54
N ARG A 235 -8.66 7.53 -12.11
CA ARG A 235 -8.37 6.62 -11.00
C ARG A 235 -8.42 7.34 -9.66
N LEU A 236 -8.94 6.67 -8.64
CA LEU A 236 -8.97 7.12 -7.26
C LEU A 236 -7.91 6.40 -6.42
N THR A 237 -7.18 7.18 -5.64
CA THR A 237 -6.13 6.73 -4.73
C THR A 237 -6.40 7.16 -3.29
N ASN A 238 -6.09 6.27 -2.35
CA ASN A 238 -6.03 6.60 -0.91
C ASN A 238 -4.92 5.80 -0.20
N TYR A 239 -4.90 5.78 1.13
CA TYR A 239 -3.80 5.28 1.96
C TYR A 239 -4.27 4.12 2.84
N ALA A 240 -3.67 2.94 2.69
CA ALA A 240 -3.98 1.78 3.54
C ALA A 240 -3.05 1.70 4.77
N SER A 241 -1.76 2.01 4.63
CA SER A 241 -0.76 1.71 5.67
C SER A 241 -1.05 2.32 7.04
N GLY A 242 -1.09 1.51 8.09
CA GLY A 242 -1.40 1.92 9.47
C GLY A 242 -1.93 0.74 10.28
N LEU A 243 -2.47 1.00 11.49
CA LEU A 243 -3.06 -0.05 12.33
C LEU A 243 -4.32 -0.69 11.70
N CYS A 244 -5.05 0.06 10.86
CA CYS A 244 -6.26 -0.43 10.20
C CYS A 244 -6.05 -0.87 8.73
N MET A 245 -4.83 -1.28 8.36
CA MET A 245 -4.48 -1.57 6.97
C MET A 245 -5.38 -2.65 6.32
N PRO A 246 -5.71 -3.79 6.98
CA PRO A 246 -6.69 -4.77 6.49
C PRO A 246 -8.10 -4.19 6.25
N GLU A 247 -8.58 -3.35 7.17
CA GLU A 247 -9.93 -2.77 7.10
C GLU A 247 -10.03 -1.77 5.96
N ILE A 248 -9.09 -0.83 5.87
CA ILE A 248 -9.08 0.18 4.80
C ILE A 248 -8.93 -0.50 3.43
N ALA A 249 -8.10 -1.54 3.32
CA ALA A 249 -7.98 -2.30 2.07
C ALA A 249 -9.28 -3.00 1.67
N THR A 250 -9.99 -3.57 2.64
CA THR A 250 -11.32 -4.18 2.45
C THR A 250 -12.33 -3.15 1.95
N LEU A 251 -12.42 -2.01 2.64
CA LEU A 251 -13.32 -0.91 2.25
C LEU A 251 -12.99 -0.37 0.85
N ALA A 252 -11.70 -0.18 0.55
CA ALA A 252 -11.23 0.23 -0.78
C ALA A 252 -11.63 -0.76 -1.88
N GLY A 253 -11.58 -2.06 -1.61
CA GLY A 253 -12.04 -3.10 -2.53
C GLY A 253 -13.56 -3.08 -2.74
N LEU A 254 -14.34 -2.86 -1.67
CA LEU A 254 -15.80 -2.78 -1.71
C LEU A 254 -16.30 -1.52 -2.45
N GLU A 255 -15.57 -0.41 -2.35
CA GLU A 255 -15.88 0.88 -2.97
C GLU A 255 -15.15 1.15 -4.29
N ARG A 256 -14.43 0.16 -4.83
CA ARG A 256 -13.74 0.24 -6.13
C ARG A 256 -12.74 1.40 -6.23
N LEU A 257 -11.85 1.50 -5.25
CA LEU A 257 -10.64 2.29 -5.44
C LEU A 257 -9.72 1.63 -6.47
N ASP A 258 -8.80 2.41 -7.03
CA ASP A 258 -7.95 1.98 -8.15
C ASP A 258 -6.49 1.85 -7.74
N MET A 259 -6.04 2.72 -6.85
CA MET A 259 -4.73 2.61 -6.23
C MET A 259 -4.77 2.82 -4.72
N MET A 260 -3.82 2.23 -4.00
CA MET A 260 -3.71 2.38 -2.55
C MET A 260 -2.25 2.45 -2.11
N LEU A 261 -1.89 3.42 -1.27
CA LEU A 261 -0.58 3.37 -0.61
C LEU A 261 -0.56 2.20 0.38
N ASN A 262 0.21 1.19 0.05
CA ASN A 262 0.34 -0.05 0.80
C ASN A 262 1.80 -0.53 0.71
N ASP A 263 2.58 -0.06 1.68
CA ASP A 263 3.98 -0.40 1.89
C ASP A 263 4.15 -1.41 3.04
N SER A 264 5.05 -2.39 2.91
CA SER A 264 5.22 -3.47 3.91
C SER A 264 5.89 -3.00 5.19
N MET A 265 6.61 -1.88 5.17
CA MET A 265 7.51 -1.46 6.23
C MET A 265 7.27 -0.02 6.70
N TYR A 266 6.46 0.77 5.99
CA TYR A 266 6.12 2.16 6.38
C TYR A 266 5.68 2.29 7.84
N GLY A 267 4.73 1.44 8.27
CA GLY A 267 4.19 1.46 9.63
C GLY A 267 5.27 1.24 10.69
N ILE A 268 6.23 0.36 10.38
CA ILE A 268 7.34 0.00 11.26
C ILE A 268 8.30 1.18 11.40
N LEU A 269 8.81 1.66 10.26
CA LEU A 269 9.95 2.58 10.25
C LEU A 269 9.53 4.01 10.62
N PHE A 270 8.40 4.47 10.09
CA PHE A 270 8.00 5.88 10.18
C PHE A 270 6.85 6.16 11.14
N ARG A 271 6.14 5.12 11.61
CA ARG A 271 5.02 5.27 12.56
C ARG A 271 5.19 4.53 13.88
N ASP A 272 6.28 3.77 14.02
CA ASP A 272 6.55 3.01 15.24
C ASP A 272 5.37 2.09 15.60
N ILE A 273 4.78 1.47 14.58
CA ILE A 273 3.83 0.36 14.71
C ILE A 273 4.66 -0.92 14.82
N ASN A 274 4.19 -1.85 15.64
CA ASN A 274 4.90 -3.10 15.89
C ASN A 274 5.23 -3.85 14.57
N PRO A 275 6.45 -4.39 14.41
CA PRO A 275 6.85 -5.10 13.20
C PRO A 275 5.98 -6.31 12.86
N ILE A 276 5.67 -7.15 13.86
CA ILE A 276 4.86 -8.37 13.66
C ILE A 276 3.44 -7.98 13.23
N ARG A 277 2.82 -7.04 13.95
CA ARG A 277 1.52 -6.45 13.60
C ARG A 277 1.49 -5.99 12.16
N THR A 278 2.48 -5.19 11.76
CA THR A 278 2.54 -4.63 10.40
C THR A 278 2.67 -5.72 9.34
N PHE A 279 3.51 -6.74 9.56
CA PHE A 279 3.71 -7.82 8.57
C PHE A 279 2.51 -8.75 8.42
N VAL A 280 1.71 -8.95 9.47
CA VAL A 280 0.43 -9.67 9.38
C VAL A 280 -0.60 -8.85 8.62
N ASP A 281 -0.75 -7.58 8.99
CA ASP A 281 -1.72 -6.63 8.40
C ASP A 281 -1.47 -6.38 6.91
N GLN A 282 -0.21 -6.17 6.53
CA GLN A 282 0.16 -5.92 5.14
C GLN A 282 -0.13 -7.12 4.25
N ARG A 283 0.04 -8.35 4.76
CA ARG A 283 -0.19 -9.56 3.96
C ARG A 283 -1.65 -9.66 3.57
N PHE A 284 -2.55 -9.58 4.54
CA PHE A 284 -3.99 -9.64 4.29
C PHE A 284 -4.47 -8.49 3.39
N SER A 285 -4.05 -7.25 3.68
CA SER A 285 -4.45 -6.09 2.86
C SER A 285 -3.96 -6.19 1.42
N ARG A 286 -2.76 -6.71 1.18
CA ARG A 286 -2.25 -6.99 -0.18
C ARG A 286 -3.02 -8.08 -0.90
N GLN A 287 -3.42 -9.15 -0.23
CA GLN A 287 -4.28 -10.18 -0.83
C GLN A 287 -5.63 -9.60 -1.28
N ILE A 288 -6.21 -8.70 -0.48
CA ILE A 288 -7.41 -7.95 -0.86
C ILE A 288 -7.15 -7.09 -2.10
N HIS A 289 -6.07 -6.30 -2.11
CA HIS A 289 -5.72 -5.46 -3.27
C HIS A 289 -5.46 -6.27 -4.55
N ALA A 290 -4.78 -7.41 -4.43
CA ALA A 290 -4.54 -8.33 -5.54
C ALA A 290 -5.86 -8.79 -6.17
N ARG A 291 -6.79 -9.29 -5.35
CA ARG A 291 -8.11 -9.74 -5.81
C ARG A 291 -8.94 -8.60 -6.40
N ALA A 292 -8.94 -7.45 -5.72
CA ALA A 292 -9.65 -6.24 -6.15
C ALA A 292 -9.07 -5.62 -7.43
N GLY A 293 -7.88 -6.03 -7.88
CA GLY A 293 -7.17 -5.44 -9.02
C GLY A 293 -6.73 -3.99 -8.77
N ILE A 294 -6.40 -3.68 -7.52
CA ILE A 294 -5.88 -2.38 -7.08
C ILE A 294 -4.37 -2.35 -7.34
N ILE A 295 -3.86 -1.21 -7.83
CA ILE A 295 -2.42 -0.95 -7.94
C ILE A 295 -1.93 -0.44 -6.58
N ILE A 296 -0.96 -1.10 -5.97
CA ILE A 296 -0.37 -0.58 -4.73
C ILE A 296 0.64 0.51 -5.04
N ASN A 297 0.81 1.46 -4.13
CA ASN A 297 1.93 2.40 -4.13
C ASN A 297 2.77 2.18 -2.86
N THR A 298 4.07 2.05 -3.02
CA THR A 298 5.00 1.91 -1.89
C THR A 298 5.62 3.28 -1.53
N GLY A 299 6.25 3.36 -0.35
CA GLY A 299 6.57 4.62 0.32
C GLY A 299 8.05 4.96 0.36
N GLU A 300 8.82 4.62 -0.67
CA GLU A 300 10.28 4.77 -0.65
C GLU A 300 10.79 6.22 -0.54
N ASP A 301 9.96 7.21 -0.87
CA ASP A 301 10.22 8.64 -0.64
C ASP A 301 10.59 8.93 0.83
N ASN A 302 10.00 8.20 1.77
CA ASN A 302 10.24 8.41 3.21
C ASN A 302 11.70 8.10 3.62
N TYR A 303 12.41 7.25 2.88
CA TYR A 303 13.84 7.00 3.11
C TYR A 303 14.71 8.18 2.65
N LEU A 304 14.26 8.92 1.65
CA LEU A 304 15.04 9.97 0.98
C LEU A 304 14.82 11.36 1.59
N THR A 305 13.65 11.60 2.17
CA THR A 305 13.33 12.87 2.84
C THR A 305 14.09 13.05 4.16
N THR A 306 14.50 11.95 4.81
CA THR A 306 15.21 11.97 6.10
C THR A 306 16.72 11.73 6.00
N ALA A 307 17.17 10.93 5.04
CA ALA A 307 18.59 10.64 4.80
C ALA A 307 19.15 11.45 3.62
N ASP A 308 20.46 11.37 3.38
CA ASP A 308 21.04 11.83 2.11
C ASP A 308 20.60 10.89 0.99
N ALA A 309 20.02 11.43 -0.08
CA ALA A 309 19.43 10.63 -1.15
C ALA A 309 20.47 9.85 -1.99
N ILE A 310 21.72 10.33 -2.04
CA ILE A 310 22.82 9.64 -2.72
C ILE A 310 23.21 8.41 -1.89
N ASP A 311 23.41 8.60 -0.58
CA ASP A 311 23.82 7.52 0.30
C ASP A 311 22.70 6.49 0.51
N ALA A 312 21.45 6.92 0.56
CA ALA A 312 20.30 6.04 0.81
C ALA A 312 19.76 5.30 -0.43
N ALA A 313 20.30 5.54 -1.63
CA ALA A 313 19.81 4.96 -2.89
C ALA A 313 19.72 3.43 -2.88
N HIS A 314 20.69 2.76 -2.25
CA HIS A 314 20.67 1.30 -2.13
C HIS A 314 19.59 0.81 -1.16
N THR A 315 19.25 1.58 -0.12
CA THR A 315 18.16 1.27 0.81
C THR A 315 16.80 1.34 0.12
N VAL A 316 16.60 2.34 -0.76
CA VAL A 316 15.41 2.41 -1.64
C VAL A 316 15.31 1.17 -2.52
N THR A 317 16.41 0.78 -3.19
CA THR A 317 16.41 -0.41 -4.05
C THR A 317 16.08 -1.69 -3.27
N VAL A 318 16.63 -1.85 -2.05
CA VAL A 318 16.30 -2.97 -1.17
C VAL A 318 14.82 -2.94 -0.74
N SER A 319 14.28 -1.77 -0.40
CA SER A 319 12.85 -1.60 -0.08
C SER A 319 11.95 -2.02 -1.25
N GLN A 320 12.26 -1.59 -2.47
CA GLN A 320 11.50 -1.95 -3.67
C GLN A 320 11.49 -3.47 -3.90
N LEU A 321 12.64 -4.14 -3.76
CA LEU A 321 12.77 -5.59 -3.92
C LEU A 321 12.00 -6.36 -2.83
N LEU A 322 12.05 -5.90 -1.58
CA LEU A 322 11.28 -6.49 -0.48
C LEU A 322 9.77 -6.31 -0.68
N ASN A 323 9.33 -5.10 -1.05
CA ASN A 323 7.92 -4.81 -1.35
C ASN A 323 7.43 -5.65 -2.55
N GLU A 324 8.23 -5.81 -3.60
CA GLU A 324 7.91 -6.69 -4.72
C GLU A 324 7.75 -8.15 -4.26
N TYR A 325 8.69 -8.67 -3.47
CA TYR A 325 8.60 -10.03 -2.92
C TYR A 325 7.30 -10.23 -2.12
N PHE A 326 7.01 -9.37 -1.14
CA PHE A 326 5.81 -9.48 -0.32
C PHE A 326 4.53 -9.31 -1.13
N ALA A 327 4.52 -8.43 -2.14
CA ALA A 327 3.38 -8.24 -3.01
C ALA A 327 3.11 -9.46 -3.89
N LYS A 328 4.16 -10.04 -4.50
CA LYS A 328 4.04 -11.27 -5.29
C LYS A 328 3.62 -12.46 -4.44
N GLU A 329 4.09 -12.58 -3.20
CA GLU A 329 3.62 -13.61 -2.26
C GLU A 329 2.12 -13.49 -2.00
N ALA A 330 1.63 -12.27 -1.80
CA ALA A 330 0.22 -11.96 -1.60
C ALA A 330 -0.63 -11.96 -2.89
N GLY A 331 -0.06 -12.39 -4.03
CA GLY A 331 -0.79 -12.60 -5.29
C GLY A 331 -0.89 -11.38 -6.22
N LEU A 332 -0.22 -10.26 -5.92
CA LEU A 332 -0.16 -9.12 -6.85
C LEU A 332 0.69 -9.46 -8.07
N ALA A 333 0.21 -9.04 -9.25
CA ALA A 333 0.98 -9.09 -10.49
C ALA A 333 1.85 -7.82 -10.68
N ASP A 334 2.84 -7.88 -11.57
CA ASP A 334 3.75 -6.74 -11.84
C ASP A 334 3.00 -5.44 -12.19
N TRP A 335 1.93 -5.53 -12.99
CA TRP A 335 1.12 -4.36 -13.35
C TRP A 335 0.40 -3.70 -12.15
N GLN A 336 0.34 -4.38 -10.99
CA GLN A 336 -0.21 -3.84 -9.74
C GLN A 336 0.87 -3.25 -8.82
N LEU A 337 2.15 -3.31 -9.18
CA LEU A 337 3.26 -2.87 -8.34
C LEU A 337 3.68 -1.44 -8.68
N GLY A 338 2.97 -0.45 -8.16
CA GLY A 338 3.39 0.95 -8.24
C GLY A 338 4.54 1.26 -7.28
N LEU A 339 5.69 0.62 -7.48
CA LEU A 339 6.87 0.79 -6.60
C LEU A 339 7.36 2.24 -6.66
N GLY A 340 7.61 2.82 -5.50
CA GLY A 340 7.96 4.23 -5.31
C GLY A 340 9.46 4.50 -5.45
N HIS A 341 9.78 5.72 -5.87
CA HIS A 341 11.09 6.37 -5.77
C HIS A 341 10.91 7.88 -6.04
N ALA A 342 11.90 8.70 -5.70
CA ALA A 342 11.74 10.16 -5.69
C ALA A 342 12.97 10.92 -6.20
N PHE A 343 12.73 12.13 -6.68
CA PHE A 343 13.75 13.11 -7.09
C PHE A 343 14.16 13.97 -5.89
N GLU A 344 15.08 13.47 -5.06
CA GLU A 344 15.41 14.07 -3.76
C GLU A 344 16.91 14.34 -3.54
N ILE A 345 17.73 14.23 -4.58
CA ILE A 345 19.14 14.60 -4.52
C ILE A 345 19.24 16.13 -4.44
N ASN A 346 20.05 16.61 -3.51
CA ASN A 346 20.30 18.04 -3.34
C ASN A 346 20.71 18.69 -4.68
N PRO A 347 19.92 19.65 -5.20
CA PRO A 347 20.18 20.25 -6.52
C PRO A 347 21.48 21.06 -6.57
N ALA A 348 22.10 21.39 -5.43
CA ALA A 348 23.40 22.03 -5.37
C ALA A 348 24.58 21.06 -5.62
N VAL A 349 24.36 19.75 -5.57
CA VAL A 349 25.40 18.75 -5.88
C VAL A 349 25.71 18.79 -7.38
N PRO A 350 26.99 18.91 -7.79
CA PRO A 350 27.36 18.82 -9.19
C PRO A 350 26.88 17.52 -9.83
N GLU A 351 26.36 17.59 -11.05
CA GLU A 351 25.81 16.42 -11.77
C GLU A 351 24.61 15.74 -11.09
N SER A 352 23.94 16.40 -10.13
CA SER A 352 22.76 15.89 -9.41
C SER A 352 21.72 15.29 -10.35
N PHE A 353 21.38 15.97 -11.45
CA PHE A 353 20.43 15.46 -12.43
C PHE A 353 20.84 14.13 -13.07
N ARG A 354 22.14 13.90 -13.32
CA ARG A 354 22.59 12.59 -13.86
C ARG A 354 22.53 11.49 -12.82
N LEU A 355 22.71 11.82 -11.54
CA LEU A 355 22.52 10.87 -10.45
C LEU A 355 21.04 10.47 -10.34
N GLU A 356 20.13 11.44 -10.46
CA GLU A 356 18.68 11.20 -10.49
C GLU A 356 18.28 10.28 -11.64
N LEU A 357 18.77 10.56 -12.85
CA LEU A 357 18.55 9.69 -14.01
C LEU A 357 19.09 8.27 -13.79
N ALA A 358 20.25 8.12 -13.14
CA ALA A 358 20.82 6.82 -12.83
C ALA A 358 19.94 6.02 -11.85
N HIS A 359 19.45 6.66 -10.79
CA HIS A 359 18.56 6.01 -9.83
C HIS A 359 17.23 5.63 -10.47
N ALA A 360 16.63 6.54 -11.25
CA ALA A 360 15.36 6.29 -11.90
C ALA A 360 15.45 5.19 -12.98
N LEU A 361 16.55 5.13 -13.74
CA LEU A 361 16.80 4.06 -14.70
C LEU A 361 17.11 2.72 -14.03
N LEU A 362 17.79 2.70 -12.88
CA LEU A 362 18.00 1.46 -12.12
C LEU A 362 16.66 0.83 -11.73
N ALA A 363 15.76 1.62 -11.12
CA ALA A 363 14.42 1.16 -10.76
C ALA A 363 13.66 0.69 -12.02
N ARG A 364 13.70 1.48 -13.11
CA ARG A 364 13.01 1.11 -14.35
C ARG A 364 13.49 -0.23 -14.91
N THR A 365 14.80 -0.47 -14.88
CA THR A 365 15.44 -1.66 -15.44
C THR A 365 15.21 -2.89 -14.55
N LEU A 366 15.19 -2.73 -13.22
CA LEU A 366 14.90 -3.82 -12.30
C LEU A 366 13.45 -4.29 -12.37
N PHE A 367 12.51 -3.39 -12.59
CA PHE A 367 11.07 -3.67 -12.56
C PHE A 367 10.38 -3.28 -13.87
N PRO A 368 10.71 -3.88 -15.02
CA PRO A 368 10.32 -3.37 -16.35
C PRO A 368 8.81 -3.24 -16.57
N ASP A 369 8.00 -4.07 -15.93
CA ASP A 369 6.54 -4.15 -16.17
C ASP A 369 5.70 -3.55 -15.04
N ALA A 370 6.35 -3.02 -14.01
CA ALA A 370 5.74 -2.29 -12.92
C ALA A 370 5.32 -0.86 -13.35
N PRO A 371 4.14 -0.34 -12.97
CA PRO A 371 3.81 1.06 -13.16
C PRO A 371 4.47 1.93 -12.08
N LEU A 372 5.81 2.08 -12.14
CA LEU A 372 6.60 2.78 -11.12
C LEU A 372 6.05 4.17 -10.82
N LYS A 373 6.01 4.51 -9.53
CA LYS A 373 5.55 5.79 -9.00
C LYS A 373 6.75 6.71 -8.75
N TRP A 374 6.84 7.76 -9.55
CA TRP A 374 7.86 8.79 -9.49
C TRP A 374 7.36 10.00 -8.71
N MET A 375 8.08 10.38 -7.66
CA MET A 375 7.66 11.40 -6.69
C MET A 375 8.57 12.64 -6.75
N PRO A 376 8.00 13.84 -6.59
CA PRO A 376 8.68 15.11 -6.77
C PRO A 376 9.65 15.41 -5.62
N PRO A 377 10.55 16.40 -5.79
CA PRO A 377 11.36 16.92 -4.70
C PRO A 377 10.50 17.59 -3.64
N THR A 378 10.82 17.33 -2.37
CA THR A 378 10.17 17.98 -1.22
C THR A 378 11.21 18.54 -0.27
N LYS A 379 12.28 17.79 0.04
CA LYS A 379 13.30 18.17 1.03
C LYS A 379 14.05 19.44 0.67
N HIS A 380 14.27 19.64 -0.62
CA HIS A 380 15.07 20.74 -1.16
C HIS A 380 14.21 21.87 -1.78
N MET A 381 12.88 21.75 -1.69
CA MET A 381 11.96 22.83 -2.01
C MET A 381 12.04 23.92 -0.94
N THR A 382 11.90 25.17 -1.36
CA THR A 382 12.01 26.35 -0.47
C THR A 382 10.90 27.34 -0.81
N GLY A 383 10.85 28.48 -0.11
CA GLY A 383 9.94 29.58 -0.47
C GLY A 383 10.25 30.27 -1.82
N ASP A 384 11.35 29.93 -2.48
CA ASP A 384 11.63 30.37 -3.86
C ASP A 384 10.84 29.52 -4.86
N VAL A 385 9.59 29.92 -5.09
CA VAL A 385 8.67 29.24 -6.01
C VAL A 385 9.17 29.23 -7.46
N PHE A 386 10.01 30.19 -7.87
CA PHE A 386 10.54 30.21 -9.25
C PHE A 386 11.58 29.11 -9.44
N ARG A 387 12.46 28.94 -8.45
CA ARG A 387 13.40 27.83 -8.43
C ARG A 387 12.69 26.48 -8.28
N GLY A 388 11.68 26.41 -7.42
CA GLY A 388 10.86 25.21 -7.24
C GLY A 388 10.20 24.76 -8.56
N TYR A 389 9.58 25.70 -9.27
CA TYR A 389 8.95 25.42 -10.57
C TYR A 389 9.94 24.93 -11.63
N LEU A 390 11.16 25.49 -11.67
CA LEU A 390 12.23 24.99 -12.54
C LEU A 390 12.66 23.57 -12.15
N LEU A 391 12.82 23.31 -10.85
CA LEU A 391 13.19 21.99 -10.34
C LEU A 391 12.14 20.93 -10.70
N ASP A 392 10.86 21.26 -10.55
CA ASP A 392 9.74 20.41 -10.98
C ASP A 392 9.79 20.13 -12.49
N GLY A 393 10.24 21.08 -13.31
CA GLY A 393 10.47 20.86 -14.74
C GLY A 393 11.53 19.80 -15.02
N PHE A 394 12.64 19.78 -14.27
CA PHE A 394 13.67 18.74 -14.36
C PHE A 394 13.17 17.40 -13.80
N PHE A 395 12.40 17.40 -12.71
CA PHE A 395 11.72 16.21 -12.20
C PHE A 395 10.81 15.57 -13.27
N ASN A 396 9.99 16.39 -13.94
CA ASN A 396 9.13 15.95 -15.04
C ASN A 396 9.94 15.34 -16.19
N LEU A 397 11.07 15.99 -16.53
CA LEU A 397 11.96 15.51 -17.59
C LEU A 397 12.58 14.16 -17.21
N ALA A 398 13.09 13.99 -15.99
CA ALA A 398 13.63 12.71 -15.53
C ALA A 398 12.57 11.59 -15.57
N GLY A 399 11.35 11.88 -15.11
CA GLY A 399 10.25 10.92 -15.13
C GLY A 399 9.91 10.46 -16.55
N SER A 400 9.80 11.41 -17.48
CA SER A 400 9.53 11.11 -18.89
C SER A 400 10.68 10.38 -19.57
N LEU A 401 11.92 10.84 -19.36
CA LEU A 401 13.13 10.32 -20.01
C LEU A 401 13.46 8.88 -19.61
N THR A 402 13.05 8.48 -18.41
CA THR A 402 13.34 7.16 -17.83
C THR A 402 12.15 6.19 -17.86
N GLY A 403 11.03 6.58 -18.50
CA GLY A 403 9.88 5.68 -18.72
C GLY A 403 9.09 5.33 -17.45
N GLN A 404 8.91 6.30 -16.55
CA GLN A 404 8.10 6.11 -15.34
C GLN A 404 6.61 5.92 -15.66
N GLY A 405 5.90 5.16 -14.82
CA GLY A 405 4.51 4.76 -15.08
C GLY A 405 3.46 5.71 -14.50
N ILE A 406 3.74 6.25 -13.31
CA ILE A 406 2.88 7.15 -12.55
C ILE A 406 3.76 8.32 -12.10
N LEU A 407 3.37 9.55 -12.41
CA LEU A 407 4.11 10.77 -12.05
C LEU A 407 3.27 11.59 -11.09
N LEU A 408 3.73 11.70 -9.84
CA LEU A 408 3.12 12.57 -8.83
C LEU A 408 3.56 14.01 -9.09
N VAL A 409 2.59 14.88 -9.37
CA VAL A 409 2.87 16.27 -9.77
C VAL A 409 3.54 17.03 -8.62
N GLY A 410 4.75 17.54 -8.88
CA GLY A 410 5.45 18.46 -7.99
C GLY A 410 4.81 19.84 -7.95
N MET A 411 4.88 20.49 -6.79
CA MET A 411 4.25 21.77 -6.54
C MET A 411 5.32 22.80 -6.21
N MET A 412 5.36 23.91 -6.94
CA MET A 412 6.33 24.96 -6.63
C MET A 412 6.10 25.60 -5.25
N THR A 413 4.93 25.40 -4.65
CA THR A 413 4.54 25.83 -3.30
C THR A 413 4.70 24.75 -2.23
N GLU A 414 5.33 23.60 -2.54
CA GLU A 414 5.46 22.43 -1.66
C GLU A 414 5.94 22.79 -0.23
N ALA A 415 6.93 23.67 -0.11
CA ALA A 415 7.50 24.07 1.18
C ALA A 415 6.73 25.19 1.90
N VAL A 416 5.62 25.66 1.33
CA VAL A 416 4.92 26.89 1.77
C VAL A 416 3.50 26.58 2.24
N VAL A 417 2.66 26.00 1.38
CA VAL A 417 1.23 25.77 1.67
C VAL A 417 0.71 24.53 0.93
N THR A 418 -0.43 24.01 1.36
CA THR A 418 -1.23 23.10 0.52
C THR A 418 -1.59 23.82 -0.80
N PRO A 419 -1.41 23.18 -1.97
CA PRO A 419 -1.50 23.86 -3.26
C PRO A 419 -2.86 24.52 -3.50
N PHE A 420 -2.85 25.76 -3.96
CA PHE A 420 -4.04 26.44 -4.45
C PHE A 420 -4.45 25.93 -5.84
N LEU A 421 -5.62 26.37 -6.33
CA LEU A 421 -6.06 26.07 -7.69
C LEU A 421 -5.05 26.54 -8.74
N SER A 422 -4.46 27.73 -8.55
CA SER A 422 -3.42 28.27 -9.45
C SER A 422 -2.16 27.40 -9.47
N ASP A 423 -1.78 26.85 -8.32
CA ASP A 423 -0.56 26.06 -8.19
C ASP A 423 -0.70 24.74 -8.94
N ARG A 424 -1.87 24.09 -8.79
CA ARG A 424 -2.22 22.87 -9.52
C ARG A 424 -2.25 23.11 -11.03
N ASP A 425 -2.87 24.19 -11.48
CA ASP A 425 -2.95 24.54 -12.90
C ASP A 425 -1.55 24.77 -13.50
N LEU A 426 -0.73 25.61 -12.86
CA LEU A 426 0.65 25.86 -13.29
C LEU A 426 1.50 24.58 -13.29
N ALA A 427 1.39 23.74 -12.26
CA ALA A 427 2.11 22.47 -12.19
C ALA A 427 1.69 21.51 -13.32
N LEU A 428 0.39 21.44 -13.65
CA LEU A 428 -0.11 20.66 -14.77
C LEU A 428 0.36 21.24 -16.12
N GLN A 429 0.41 22.56 -16.28
CA GLN A 429 0.99 23.20 -17.47
C GLN A 429 2.48 22.84 -17.65
N ASN A 430 3.26 22.83 -16.56
CA ASN A 430 4.66 22.39 -16.57
C ASN A 430 4.80 20.94 -17.05
N VAL A 431 4.01 20.04 -16.47
CA VAL A 431 3.98 18.62 -16.86
C VAL A 431 3.63 18.47 -18.34
N ARG A 432 2.56 19.13 -18.81
CA ARG A 432 2.13 19.08 -20.22
C ARG A 432 3.26 19.58 -21.14
N TYR A 433 3.86 20.72 -20.83
CA TYR A 433 4.95 21.29 -21.61
C TYR A 433 6.13 20.31 -21.74
N VAL A 434 6.61 19.73 -20.64
CA VAL A 434 7.75 18.81 -20.67
C VAL A 434 7.41 17.52 -21.43
N LEU A 435 6.23 16.95 -21.23
CA LEU A 435 5.81 15.74 -21.95
C LEU A 435 5.63 16.00 -23.45
N ASP A 436 5.09 17.14 -23.84
CA ASP A 436 4.88 17.47 -25.25
C ASP A 436 6.20 17.83 -25.95
N ALA A 437 7.11 18.52 -25.25
CA ALA A 437 8.38 18.95 -25.81
C ALA A 437 9.47 17.88 -25.81
N ALA A 438 9.51 17.02 -24.79
CA ALA A 438 10.60 16.06 -24.55
C ALA A 438 10.14 14.62 -24.32
N GLY A 439 8.85 14.31 -24.42
CA GLY A 439 8.31 12.97 -24.17
C GLY A 439 8.93 11.87 -25.02
N GLY A 440 9.27 12.18 -26.27
CA GLY A 440 9.94 11.25 -27.19
C GLY A 440 11.44 11.05 -26.91
N LEU A 441 12.08 11.90 -26.10
CA LEU A 441 13.53 11.86 -25.87
C LEU A 441 13.99 10.54 -25.22
N ALA A 442 13.09 9.82 -24.56
CA ALA A 442 13.35 8.48 -24.05
C ALA A 442 13.81 7.50 -25.15
N GLU A 443 13.38 7.68 -26.40
CA GLU A 443 13.79 6.85 -27.53
C GLU A 443 15.22 7.14 -28.00
N ASP A 444 15.71 8.36 -27.78
CA ASP A 444 17.06 8.77 -28.18
C ASP A 444 18.07 8.60 -27.03
N PHE A 445 17.60 8.54 -25.79
CA PHE A 445 18.43 8.56 -24.60
C PHE A 445 19.00 7.20 -24.23
N HIS A 446 20.26 6.99 -24.59
CA HIS A 446 21.02 5.77 -24.30
C HIS A 446 22.32 6.10 -23.56
N PRO A 447 22.35 5.97 -22.22
CA PRO A 447 23.59 6.16 -21.48
C PRO A 447 24.67 5.16 -21.94
N PRO A 448 25.91 5.61 -22.22
CA PRO A 448 26.95 4.70 -22.69
C PRO A 448 27.38 3.76 -21.57
N ARG A 449 27.68 2.51 -21.95
CA ARG A 449 28.30 1.51 -21.06
C ARG A 449 29.62 2.04 -20.51
N GLY A 450 29.87 1.89 -19.21
CA GLY A 450 31.02 2.47 -18.51
C GLY A 450 30.95 4.00 -18.34
N GLY A 451 29.88 4.65 -18.81
CA GLY A 451 29.61 6.06 -18.53
C GLY A 451 29.20 6.29 -17.07
N PHE A 452 29.02 7.55 -16.69
CA PHE A 452 28.65 7.94 -15.33
C PHE A 452 27.36 7.28 -14.83
N ILE A 453 26.29 7.34 -15.64
CA ILE A 453 24.97 6.81 -15.29
C ILE A 453 25.05 5.30 -15.09
N ASP A 454 25.62 4.58 -16.06
CA ASP A 454 25.83 3.14 -15.98
C ASP A 454 26.67 2.78 -14.73
N THR A 455 27.79 3.46 -14.52
CA THR A 455 28.65 3.22 -13.34
C THR A 455 27.90 3.43 -12.02
N ARG A 456 27.08 4.48 -11.92
CA ARG A 456 26.27 4.74 -10.72
C ARG A 456 25.22 3.66 -10.50
N VAL A 457 24.51 3.23 -11.55
CA VAL A 457 23.54 2.14 -11.52
C VAL A 457 24.18 0.85 -10.98
N GLN A 458 25.33 0.46 -11.54
CA GLN A 458 26.04 -0.75 -11.09
C GLN A 458 26.50 -0.64 -9.62
N THR A 459 26.92 0.56 -9.19
CA THR A 459 27.31 0.81 -7.79
C THR A 459 26.14 0.64 -6.83
N VAL A 460 25.00 1.29 -7.10
CA VAL A 460 23.82 1.19 -6.23
C VAL A 460 23.29 -0.24 -6.19
N LEU A 461 23.30 -0.96 -7.32
CA LEU A 461 22.89 -2.37 -7.36
C LEU A 461 23.83 -3.27 -6.52
N ARG A 462 25.15 -3.04 -6.55
CA ARG A 462 26.10 -3.76 -5.68
C ARG A 462 25.85 -3.46 -4.21
N GLU A 463 25.72 -2.19 -3.84
CA GLU A 463 25.42 -1.77 -2.47
C GLU A 463 24.10 -2.35 -1.95
N ALA A 464 23.07 -2.43 -2.80
CA ALA A 464 21.79 -3.06 -2.45
C ALA A 464 21.95 -4.57 -2.23
N THR A 465 22.77 -5.23 -3.06
CA THR A 465 23.12 -6.64 -2.90
C THR A 465 23.87 -6.88 -1.59
N ASP A 466 24.84 -6.04 -1.26
CA ASP A 466 25.61 -6.15 -0.03
C ASP A 466 24.76 -5.87 1.22
N LEU A 467 23.82 -4.93 1.15
CA LEU A 467 22.85 -4.68 2.23
C LEU A 467 21.95 -5.90 2.45
N LEU A 468 21.37 -6.47 1.40
CA LEU A 468 20.53 -7.68 1.52
C LEU A 468 21.33 -8.90 1.99
N ASP A 469 22.56 -9.07 1.51
CA ASP A 469 23.46 -10.13 1.97
C ASP A 469 23.77 -9.99 3.46
N ARG A 470 24.04 -8.76 3.93
CA ARG A 470 24.12 -8.48 5.37
C ARG A 470 22.81 -8.87 6.05
N ILE A 471 21.64 -8.40 5.59
CA ILE A 471 20.36 -8.73 6.23
C ILE A 471 20.19 -10.23 6.44
N VAL A 472 20.51 -11.04 5.43
CA VAL A 472 20.30 -12.51 5.43
C VAL A 472 21.42 -13.27 6.16
N ASN A 473 22.68 -12.95 5.88
CA ASN A 473 23.85 -13.72 6.30
C ASN A 473 24.67 -13.05 7.43
N GLY A 474 24.28 -11.84 7.84
CA GLY A 474 24.97 -11.07 8.87
C GLY A 474 24.80 -11.65 10.28
N THR A 475 25.76 -11.34 11.15
CA THR A 475 25.79 -11.85 12.53
C THR A 475 24.76 -11.20 13.44
N HIS A 476 24.10 -10.11 13.02
CA HIS A 476 23.05 -9.43 13.79
C HIS A 476 21.83 -10.30 14.06
N SER A 477 21.48 -11.22 13.16
CA SER A 477 20.37 -12.16 13.37
C SER A 477 20.55 -13.03 14.62
N ALA A 478 21.79 -13.30 15.04
CA ALA A 478 22.07 -14.09 16.23
C ALA A 478 21.79 -13.35 17.55
N ALA A 479 21.86 -12.01 17.53
CA ALA A 479 21.76 -11.16 18.72
C ALA A 479 20.31 -10.76 19.07
N THR A 480 19.40 -10.76 18.10
CA THR A 480 17.97 -10.45 18.33
C THR A 480 17.17 -11.75 18.44
N ARG A 481 16.86 -12.14 19.68
CA ARG A 481 16.05 -13.34 19.98
C ARG A 481 14.80 -12.95 20.73
N ALA A 482 13.74 -13.75 20.56
CA ALA A 482 12.55 -13.66 21.37
C ALA A 482 12.85 -14.08 22.82
N ALA A 483 11.94 -13.76 23.74
CA ALA A 483 12.07 -14.13 25.16
C ALA A 483 12.28 -15.64 25.41
N ASP A 484 11.79 -16.51 24.51
CA ASP A 484 11.95 -17.97 24.58
C ASP A 484 13.28 -18.48 23.95
N GLY A 485 14.13 -17.57 23.48
CA GLY A 485 15.42 -17.87 22.87
C GLY A 485 15.36 -18.19 21.37
N THR A 486 14.18 -18.16 20.74
CA THR A 486 14.05 -18.35 19.28
C THR A 486 14.61 -17.14 18.51
N ALA A 487 15.22 -17.39 17.35
CA ALA A 487 15.75 -16.31 16.51
C ALA A 487 14.61 -15.66 15.71
N TYR A 488 14.58 -14.33 15.66
CA TYR A 488 13.66 -13.63 14.78
C TYR A 488 14.08 -13.78 13.31
N PRO A 489 13.13 -13.68 12.36
CA PRO A 489 13.42 -13.53 10.94
C PRO A 489 14.56 -12.52 10.67
N PRO A 490 15.47 -12.78 9.71
CA PRO A 490 16.64 -11.92 9.48
C PRO A 490 16.27 -10.45 9.21
N LEU A 491 15.20 -10.21 8.45
CA LEU A 491 14.69 -8.85 8.20
C LEU A 491 14.21 -8.17 9.50
N LEU A 492 13.52 -8.88 10.39
CA LEU A 492 13.10 -8.34 11.68
C LEU A 492 14.30 -8.01 12.57
N ALA A 493 15.33 -8.85 12.60
CA ALA A 493 16.56 -8.58 13.32
C ALA A 493 17.30 -7.35 12.77
N ALA A 494 17.39 -7.22 11.44
CA ALA A 494 18.02 -6.07 10.77
C ALA A 494 17.27 -4.75 11.00
N ILE A 495 15.95 -4.80 11.14
CA ILE A 495 15.14 -3.63 11.52
C ILE A 495 15.34 -3.32 13.02
N ALA A 496 15.46 -4.33 13.87
CA ALA A 496 15.62 -4.18 15.32
C ALA A 496 16.96 -3.52 15.69
N ASP A 497 18.04 -3.84 14.98
CA ASP A 497 19.36 -3.30 15.26
C ASP A 497 19.74 -2.05 14.44
N GLY A 498 18.92 -1.70 13.45
CA GLY A 498 19.07 -0.53 12.58
C GLY A 498 19.90 -0.79 11.31
N THR A 499 20.28 -2.03 11.02
CA THR A 499 20.91 -2.42 9.75
C THR A 499 20.05 -2.04 8.54
N PHE A 500 18.72 -2.13 8.68
CA PHE A 500 17.77 -1.64 7.68
C PHE A 500 16.85 -0.55 8.26
N GLY A 501 16.73 0.59 7.56
CA GLY A 501 15.78 1.65 7.89
C GLY A 501 16.26 2.71 8.90
N LEU A 502 17.55 2.74 9.25
CA LEU A 502 18.26 3.67 10.17
C LEU A 502 17.75 3.71 11.63
N MET A 503 16.44 3.69 11.86
CA MET A 503 15.81 3.67 13.17
C MET A 503 15.58 2.23 13.65
N LYS A 504 16.00 1.96 14.89
CA LYS A 504 15.83 0.66 15.55
C LYS A 504 14.37 0.42 15.93
N ARG A 505 13.78 -0.68 15.45
CA ARG A 505 12.40 -1.07 15.78
C ARG A 505 12.35 -2.54 16.22
N PRO A 506 12.38 -2.82 17.54
CA PRO A 506 12.42 -4.20 18.01
C PRO A 506 11.07 -4.91 17.80
N PRO A 507 11.05 -6.24 17.55
CA PRO A 507 9.81 -6.99 17.28
C PRO A 507 8.84 -7.05 18.45
N GLU A 508 9.30 -6.80 19.67
CA GLU A 508 8.52 -6.85 20.92
C GLU A 508 8.09 -5.45 21.41
N ALA A 509 8.23 -4.41 20.59
CA ALA A 509 7.76 -3.06 20.93
C ALA A 509 7.00 -2.40 19.78
N GLY A 510 6.62 -1.14 19.98
CA GLY A 510 5.80 -0.38 19.03
C GLY A 510 4.30 -0.57 19.26
N LYS A 511 3.52 0.26 18.58
CA LYS A 511 2.06 0.34 18.78
C LYS A 511 1.35 -0.86 18.17
N GLY A 512 0.30 -1.33 18.83
CA GLY A 512 -0.59 -2.39 18.33
C GLY A 512 -0.07 -3.82 18.46
N LEU A 513 1.03 -4.04 19.20
CA LEU A 513 1.54 -5.39 19.53
C LEU A 513 0.52 -6.21 20.32
N ASP A 514 -0.20 -5.58 21.25
CA ASP A 514 -1.28 -6.21 22.02
C ASP A 514 -2.39 -6.76 21.12
N GLY A 515 -2.56 -6.20 19.92
CA GLY A 515 -3.51 -6.66 18.91
C GLY A 515 -3.01 -7.80 18.03
N VAL A 516 -1.85 -8.41 18.31
CA VAL A 516 -1.29 -9.58 17.60
C VAL A 516 -1.63 -10.86 18.36
N ILE A 517 -2.14 -11.87 17.65
CA ILE A 517 -2.59 -13.13 18.25
C ILE A 517 -2.00 -14.30 17.46
N GLU A 518 -1.39 -15.26 18.15
CA GLU A 518 -0.97 -16.52 17.53
C GLU A 518 -2.19 -17.40 17.22
N ARG A 519 -2.23 -17.96 16.02
CA ARG A 519 -3.34 -18.78 15.55
C ARG A 519 -3.31 -20.15 16.22
N ALA A 520 -4.46 -20.60 16.74
CA ALA A 520 -4.60 -21.96 17.26
C ALA A 520 -4.35 -22.99 16.15
N THR A 521 -3.67 -24.09 16.50
CA THR A 521 -3.39 -25.21 15.58
C THR A 521 -4.32 -26.40 15.85
N GLY A 522 -4.37 -27.36 14.92
CA GLY A 522 -5.10 -28.61 15.09
C GLY A 522 -6.56 -28.59 14.56
N PRO A 523 -7.38 -29.60 14.90
CA PRO A 523 -8.71 -29.82 14.31
C PRO A 523 -9.76 -28.76 14.65
N GLN A 524 -9.57 -28.04 15.75
CA GLN A 524 -10.35 -26.86 16.15
C GLN A 524 -9.50 -25.59 16.02
N GLY A 525 -8.51 -25.58 15.12
CA GLY A 525 -7.60 -24.46 14.94
C GLY A 525 -8.29 -23.19 14.46
N TYR A 526 -7.48 -22.18 14.17
CA TYR A 526 -7.92 -20.89 13.66
C TYR A 526 -8.78 -21.02 12.39
N ASP A 527 -9.95 -20.38 12.39
CA ASP A 527 -10.80 -20.27 11.20
C ASP A 527 -11.07 -18.80 10.86
N ASN A 528 -10.63 -18.42 9.68
CA ASN A 528 -11.03 -17.18 9.04
C ASN A 528 -11.36 -17.47 7.56
N PRO A 529 -12.64 -17.38 7.16
CA PRO A 529 -13.04 -17.70 5.80
C PRO A 529 -12.46 -16.74 4.76
N ALA A 530 -12.15 -15.49 5.13
CA ALA A 530 -11.52 -14.53 4.21
C ALA A 530 -10.08 -14.97 3.90
N ILE A 531 -9.27 -15.25 4.92
CA ILE A 531 -7.90 -15.75 4.74
C ILE A 531 -7.91 -17.03 3.91
N THR A 532 -8.78 -17.99 4.25
CA THR A 532 -8.86 -19.26 3.51
C THR A 532 -9.16 -19.04 2.02
N ALA A 533 -10.13 -18.18 1.71
CA ALA A 533 -10.51 -17.89 0.34
C ALA A 533 -9.42 -17.12 -0.42
N LEU A 534 -8.73 -16.19 0.25
CA LEU A 534 -7.65 -15.40 -0.33
C LEU A 534 -6.39 -16.22 -0.58
N ASP A 535 -5.98 -17.07 0.37
CA ASP A 535 -4.82 -17.95 0.21
C ASP A 535 -5.04 -18.93 -0.98
N ALA A 536 -6.22 -19.53 -1.08
CA ALA A 536 -6.58 -20.38 -2.22
C ALA A 536 -6.51 -19.61 -3.55
N TRP A 537 -7.10 -18.41 -3.61
CA TRP A 537 -7.06 -17.56 -4.79
C TRP A 537 -5.64 -17.12 -5.18
N CYS A 538 -4.77 -16.83 -4.20
CA CYS A 538 -3.38 -16.44 -4.44
C CYS A 538 -2.56 -17.61 -5.00
N LEU A 539 -2.79 -18.84 -4.54
CA LEU A 539 -2.13 -20.03 -5.07
C LEU A 539 -2.48 -20.24 -6.54
N ASP A 540 -3.78 -20.18 -6.87
CA ASP A 540 -4.25 -20.32 -8.26
C ASP A 540 -3.69 -19.22 -9.17
N THR A 541 -3.68 -17.98 -8.68
CA THR A 541 -3.19 -16.83 -9.44
C THR A 541 -1.68 -16.91 -9.71
N ARG A 542 -0.88 -17.30 -8.71
CA ARG A 542 0.58 -17.46 -8.87
C ARG A 542 0.94 -18.60 -9.82
N ALA A 543 0.19 -19.70 -9.79
CA ALA A 543 0.36 -20.79 -10.74
C ALA A 543 0.12 -20.30 -12.18
N ALA A 544 -0.98 -19.58 -12.41
CA ALA A 544 -1.30 -19.02 -13.72
C ALA A 544 -0.26 -17.99 -14.23
N GLN A 545 0.26 -17.13 -13.34
CA GLN A 545 1.32 -16.19 -13.69
C GLN A 545 2.64 -16.89 -14.07
N THR A 546 2.98 -17.98 -13.39
CA THR A 546 4.21 -18.75 -13.67
C THR A 546 4.11 -19.52 -14.99
N GLU A 547 2.93 -20.07 -15.32
CA GLU A 547 2.68 -20.71 -16.61
C GLU A 547 2.70 -19.72 -17.77
N GLY A 548 2.09 -18.54 -17.59
CA GLY A 548 2.10 -17.47 -18.58
C GLY A 548 3.48 -16.85 -18.85
N ALA A 549 4.39 -16.90 -17.88
CA ALA A 549 5.78 -16.44 -18.06
C ALA A 549 6.68 -17.48 -18.77
N ARG A 550 6.24 -18.73 -18.90
CA ARG A 550 6.97 -19.82 -19.58
C ARG A 550 6.50 -20.07 -21.02
N ALA A 551 5.34 -19.54 -21.39
CA ALA A 551 4.75 -19.58 -22.74
C ALA A 551 5.14 -18.33 -23.52
#